data_AF-A0A3T0L1L5-F1
#
_entry.id   AF-A0A3T0L1L5-F1
#
_cell.length_a   1.000
_cell.length_b   1.000
_cell.length_c   1.000
_cell.angle_alpha   90.00
_cell.angle_beta   90.00
_cell.angle_gamma   90.00
#
_symmetry.space_group_name_H-M   'P 1'
#
loop_
_entity.id
_entity.type
_entity.pdbx_description
1 polymer ?
#
loop_
_entity_poly.entity_id
_entity_poly.type
_entity_poly.pdbx_seq_one_letter_code
_entity_poly.pdbx_strand_id
1 'polypeptide(L)'
;MTKKTALLILPFLFLGCSTKNVTHSQNLTALSWHYKIYKDIQNSNLDQADEDFISLEAEHPASIYIKTDLLNLYLAHLANKEYDLAKFYINEYEKRYASPKEIPWIEYQKIKLNYLSYTNAYTNQEKLLNIITMCNNYLLNYPDSSFAPEVSTVLAKAELTNKYLDDKISKLYKKLDKPKASELYKVKIPKDSKPPVIPWYKKLFYW
;
A
#
# COMPACT_ATOMS: atom_id res chain seq x y z
N MET A 1 7.81 67.69 -5.06
CA MET A 1 6.80 67.04 -5.90
C MET A 1 7.36 65.68 -6.31
N THR A 2 7.06 64.60 -5.57
CA THR A 2 5.98 63.61 -5.85
C THR A 2 6.29 62.81 -7.13
N LYS A 3 6.54 61.50 -7.12
CA LYS A 3 5.99 60.41 -6.32
C LYS A 3 6.98 59.23 -6.28
N LYS A 4 7.18 58.67 -5.09
CA LYS A 4 7.61 57.27 -4.90
C LYS A 4 6.36 56.40 -5.11
N THR A 5 6.36 55.51 -6.09
CA THR A 5 5.37 54.43 -6.17
C THR A 5 6.05 53.15 -5.70
N ALA A 6 5.88 52.86 -4.42
CA ALA A 6 6.19 51.56 -3.86
C ALA A 6 5.21 50.53 -4.43
N LEU A 7 5.74 49.51 -5.10
CA LEU A 7 5.00 48.32 -5.52
C LEU A 7 4.84 47.43 -4.28
N LEU A 8 3.70 47.53 -3.60
CA LEU A 8 3.36 46.78 -2.39
C LEU A 8 2.19 45.84 -2.71
N ILE A 9 2.50 44.65 -3.21
CA ILE A 9 1.60 43.53 -3.52
C ILE A 9 2.50 42.30 -3.35
N LEU A 10 2.44 41.40 -2.36
CA LEU A 10 1.30 40.68 -1.79
C LEU A 10 1.80 39.91 -0.53
N PRO A 11 1.23 40.08 0.67
CA PRO A 11 1.32 39.06 1.71
C PRO A 11 -0.09 38.53 1.99
N PHE A 12 -0.69 37.85 1.01
CA PHE A 12 -1.96 37.11 1.20
C PHE A 12 -1.77 35.60 1.31
N LEU A 13 -0.53 35.11 1.45
CA LEU A 13 -0.24 33.67 1.51
C LEU A 13 -0.42 33.03 2.90
N PHE A 14 -0.99 33.74 3.89
CA PHE A 14 -1.16 33.20 5.25
C PHE A 14 -2.57 33.32 5.83
N LEU A 15 -3.61 33.25 4.98
CA LEU A 15 -4.98 32.97 5.46
C LEU A 15 -5.30 31.47 5.46
N GLY A 16 -4.33 30.64 5.86
CA GLY A 16 -4.54 29.23 6.18
C GLY A 16 -4.98 29.07 7.62
N CYS A 17 -6.16 29.57 7.98
CA CYS A 17 -6.77 29.28 9.27
C CYS A 17 -7.57 27.98 9.15
N SER A 18 -6.91 26.83 9.30
CA SER A 18 -7.61 25.56 9.52
C SER A 18 -7.98 25.46 11.00
N THR A 19 -9.01 26.17 11.42
CA THR A 19 -9.69 25.87 12.68
C THR A 19 -10.57 24.63 12.45
N LYS A 20 -9.97 23.45 12.41
CA LYS A 20 -10.72 22.23 12.69
C LYS A 20 -11.15 22.35 14.16
N ASN A 21 -12.38 22.80 14.39
CA ASN A 21 -13.04 22.61 15.68
C ASN A 21 -13.22 21.09 15.84
N VAL A 22 -12.17 20.41 16.31
CA VAL A 22 -12.24 19.00 16.67
C VAL A 22 -13.08 18.95 17.94
N THR A 23 -14.41 18.90 17.76
CA THR A 23 -15.29 18.52 18.84
C THR A 23 -15.02 17.04 19.11
N HIS A 24 -14.18 16.75 20.10
CA HIS A 24 -14.05 15.41 20.63
C HIS A 24 -15.40 14.98 21.17
N SER A 25 -16.15 14.26 20.35
CA SER A 25 -17.33 13.55 20.80
C SER A 25 -16.86 12.42 21.71
N GLN A 26 -17.39 12.35 22.93
CA GLN A 26 -17.11 11.28 23.89
C GLN A 26 -18.42 10.62 24.28
N ASN A 27 -18.36 9.34 24.67
CA ASN A 27 -19.51 8.57 25.16
C ASN A 27 -20.65 8.47 24.16
N LEU A 28 -20.33 8.35 22.87
CA LEU A 28 -21.36 8.10 21.85
C LEU A 28 -21.80 6.64 21.88
N THR A 29 -23.00 6.35 21.36
CA THR A 29 -23.39 4.96 21.15
C THR A 29 -22.53 4.32 20.05
N ALA A 30 -22.34 3.00 20.08
CA ALA A 30 -21.62 2.28 19.04
C ALA A 30 -22.15 2.56 17.62
N LEU A 31 -23.49 2.69 17.47
CA LEU A 31 -24.12 3.05 16.20
C LEU A 31 -23.80 4.48 15.77
N SER A 32 -23.74 5.42 16.72
CA SER A 32 -23.35 6.81 16.43
C SER A 32 -21.90 6.89 15.96
N TRP A 33 -20.98 6.17 16.59
CA TRP A 33 -19.60 6.07 16.13
C TRP A 33 -19.50 5.49 14.72
N HIS A 34 -20.17 4.36 14.46
CA HIS A 34 -20.26 3.76 13.13
C HIS A 34 -20.72 4.77 12.06
N TYR A 35 -21.77 5.55 12.36
CA TYR A 35 -22.25 6.57 11.43
C TYR A 35 -21.24 7.71 11.19
N LYS A 36 -20.47 8.10 12.20
CA LYS A 36 -19.41 9.09 12.02
C LYS A 36 -18.30 8.55 11.12
N ILE A 37 -17.79 7.36 11.39
CA ILE A 37 -16.78 6.67 10.57
C ILE A 37 -17.24 6.61 9.11
N TYR A 38 -18.47 6.15 8.87
CA TYR A 38 -19.04 6.10 7.52
C TYR A 38 -19.09 7.48 6.86
N LYS A 39 -19.52 8.52 7.59
CA LYS A 39 -19.59 9.89 7.07
C LYS A 39 -18.20 10.46 6.77
N ASP A 40 -17.21 10.20 7.60
CA ASP A 40 -15.83 10.64 7.39
C ASP A 40 -15.20 9.95 6.18
N ILE A 41 -15.44 8.64 5.98
CA ILE A 41 -15.06 7.93 4.75
C ILE A 41 -15.68 8.57 3.51
N GLN A 42 -16.98 8.88 3.53
CA GLN A 42 -17.66 9.54 2.40
C GLN A 42 -17.08 10.92 2.09
N ASN A 43 -16.61 11.63 3.11
CA ASN A 43 -15.96 12.94 2.96
C ASN A 43 -14.45 12.84 2.67
N SER A 44 -13.91 11.63 2.47
CA SER A 44 -12.47 11.37 2.31
C SER A 44 -11.60 11.88 3.48
N ASN A 45 -12.18 11.97 4.68
CA ASN A 45 -11.53 12.40 5.91
C ASN A 45 -11.01 11.18 6.68
N LEU A 46 -10.10 10.41 6.06
CA LEU A 46 -9.69 9.09 6.57
C LEU A 46 -9.00 9.15 7.92
N ASP A 47 -8.16 10.16 8.17
CA ASP A 47 -7.52 10.36 9.48
C ASP A 47 -8.56 10.46 10.61
N GLN A 48 -9.68 11.16 10.38
CA GLN A 48 -10.75 11.26 11.38
C GLN A 48 -11.54 9.95 11.49
N ALA A 49 -11.75 9.25 10.38
CA ALA A 49 -12.40 7.94 10.40
C ALA A 49 -11.59 6.93 11.22
N ASP A 50 -10.26 6.98 11.15
CA ASP A 50 -9.34 6.18 11.96
C ASP A 50 -9.44 6.53 13.45
N GLU A 51 -9.42 7.83 13.80
CA GLU A 51 -9.61 8.30 15.18
C GLU A 51 -10.96 7.90 15.78
N ASP A 52 -12.02 8.03 14.99
CA ASP A 52 -13.38 7.64 15.39
C ASP A 52 -13.51 6.12 15.54
N PHE A 53 -12.81 5.34 14.71
CA PHE A 53 -12.73 3.89 14.84
C PHE A 53 -12.00 3.46 16.12
N ILE A 54 -10.86 4.09 16.43
CA ILE A 54 -10.16 3.87 17.71
C ILE A 54 -11.09 4.16 18.89
N SER A 55 -11.87 5.23 18.81
CA SER A 55 -12.85 5.60 19.84
C SER A 55 -13.98 4.56 19.96
N LEU A 56 -14.48 4.03 18.84
CA LEU A 56 -15.45 2.93 18.82
C LEU A 56 -14.89 1.68 19.51
N GLU A 57 -13.66 1.27 19.19
CA GLU A 57 -13.03 0.09 19.79
C GLU A 57 -12.78 0.26 21.29
N ALA A 58 -12.37 1.45 21.72
CA ALA A 58 -12.10 1.75 23.12
C ALA A 58 -13.38 1.77 23.97
N GLU A 59 -14.44 2.42 23.47
CA GLU A 59 -15.70 2.57 24.22
C GLU A 59 -16.61 1.33 24.08
N HIS A 60 -16.59 0.64 22.94
CA HIS A 60 -17.51 -0.46 22.61
C HIS A 60 -16.78 -1.66 21.97
N PRO A 61 -15.82 -2.30 22.65
CA PRO A 61 -14.98 -3.36 22.06
C PRO A 61 -15.73 -4.61 21.58
N ALA A 62 -16.96 -4.84 22.06
CA ALA A 62 -17.83 -5.95 21.64
C ALA A 62 -18.85 -5.55 20.55
N SER A 63 -18.73 -4.35 20.00
CA SER A 63 -19.67 -3.81 19.01
C SER A 63 -19.71 -4.67 17.74
N ILE A 64 -20.92 -4.93 17.26
CA ILE A 64 -21.15 -5.60 15.97
C ILE A 64 -20.63 -4.78 14.78
N TYR A 65 -20.49 -3.46 14.94
CA TYR A 65 -20.08 -2.55 13.87
C TYR A 65 -18.58 -2.62 13.57
N ILE A 66 -17.74 -3.05 14.54
CA ILE A 66 -16.28 -3.16 14.35
C ILE A 66 -15.95 -4.02 13.13
N LYS A 67 -16.66 -5.14 12.94
CA LYS A 67 -16.47 -6.02 11.78
C LYS A 67 -16.66 -5.26 10.46
N THR A 68 -17.73 -4.48 10.36
CA THR A 68 -18.07 -3.73 9.15
C THR A 68 -17.13 -2.54 8.94
N ASP A 69 -16.78 -1.83 10.01
CA ASP A 69 -15.91 -0.65 9.93
C ASP A 69 -14.48 -1.00 9.54
N LEU A 70 -13.94 -2.14 10.01
CA LEU A 70 -12.65 -2.65 9.53
C LEU A 70 -12.62 -2.86 8.01
N LEU A 71 -13.69 -3.42 7.43
CA LEU A 71 -13.78 -3.61 5.98
C LEU A 71 -13.96 -2.28 5.23
N ASN A 72 -14.78 -1.37 5.77
CA ASN A 72 -14.98 -0.05 5.17
C ASN A 72 -13.67 0.75 5.13
N LEU A 73 -12.92 0.76 6.24
CA LEU A 73 -11.62 1.42 6.33
C LEU A 73 -10.60 0.76 5.40
N TYR A 74 -10.52 -0.58 5.38
CA TYR A 74 -9.69 -1.30 4.41
C TYR A 74 -9.95 -0.84 2.96
N LEU A 75 -11.23 -0.79 2.55
CA LEU A 75 -11.61 -0.38 1.19
C LEU A 75 -11.30 1.09 0.94
N ALA A 76 -11.50 1.96 1.92
CA ALA A 76 -11.24 3.40 1.82
C ALA A 76 -9.75 3.69 1.66
N HIS A 77 -8.88 3.12 2.51
CA HIS A 77 -7.43 3.27 2.39
C HIS A 77 -6.88 2.62 1.11
N LEU A 78 -7.45 1.49 0.69
CA LEU A 78 -7.08 0.87 -0.60
C LEU A 78 -7.39 1.82 -1.76
N ALA A 79 -8.57 2.47 -1.75
CA ALA A 79 -8.95 3.45 -2.76
C ALA A 79 -8.02 4.68 -2.75
N ASN A 80 -7.56 5.11 -1.57
CA ASN A 80 -6.61 6.22 -1.42
C ASN A 80 -5.14 5.83 -1.65
N LYS A 81 -4.86 4.57 -2.01
CA LYS A 81 -3.52 4.00 -2.21
C LYS A 81 -2.63 4.00 -0.95
N GLU A 82 -3.25 4.06 0.22
CA GLU A 82 -2.61 3.92 1.53
C GLU A 82 -2.49 2.44 1.87
N TYR A 83 -1.66 1.74 1.10
CA TYR A 83 -1.62 0.28 1.11
C TYR A 83 -1.22 -0.33 2.45
N ASP A 84 -0.41 0.37 3.24
CA ASP A 84 0.02 -0.12 4.55
C ASP A 84 -1.14 -0.04 5.57
N LEU A 85 -1.93 1.05 5.56
CA LEU A 85 -3.15 1.18 6.38
C LEU A 85 -4.23 0.21 5.91
N ALA A 86 -4.44 0.07 4.61
CA ALA A 86 -5.36 -0.95 4.07
C ALA A 86 -4.94 -2.36 4.53
N LYS A 87 -3.63 -2.66 4.50
CA LYS A 87 -3.09 -3.94 4.97
C LYS A 87 -3.30 -4.14 6.48
N PHE A 88 -3.16 -3.09 7.27
CA PHE A 88 -3.46 -3.11 8.70
C PHE A 88 -4.92 -3.52 8.95
N TYR A 89 -5.87 -2.82 8.34
CA TYR A 89 -7.30 -3.08 8.56
C TYR A 89 -7.75 -4.47 8.09
N ILE A 90 -7.27 -4.95 6.94
CA ILE A 90 -7.63 -6.31 6.49
C ILE A 90 -6.99 -7.40 7.36
N ASN A 91 -5.81 -7.17 7.96
CA ASN A 91 -5.20 -8.10 8.91
C ASN A 91 -6.02 -8.18 10.21
N GLU A 92 -6.46 -7.04 10.74
CA GLU A 92 -7.31 -7.01 11.93
C GLU A 92 -8.68 -7.67 11.67
N TYR A 93 -9.25 -7.45 10.48
CA TYR A 93 -10.45 -8.18 10.05
C TYR A 93 -10.23 -9.70 10.02
N GLU A 94 -9.14 -10.14 9.38
CA GLU A 94 -8.81 -11.57 9.26
C GLU A 94 -8.67 -12.23 10.63
N LYS A 95 -7.89 -11.62 11.51
CA LYS A 95 -7.58 -12.13 12.85
C LYS A 95 -8.83 -12.35 13.71
N ARG A 96 -9.86 -11.52 13.52
CA ARG A 96 -11.01 -11.46 14.42
C ARG A 96 -12.28 -12.06 13.84
N TYR A 97 -12.48 -11.97 12.52
CA TYR A 97 -13.80 -12.18 11.91
C TYR A 97 -13.80 -13.04 10.64
N ALA A 98 -12.65 -13.35 10.05
CA ALA A 98 -12.64 -14.10 8.80
C ALA A 98 -13.11 -15.54 8.98
N SER A 99 -14.04 -15.93 8.11
CA SER A 99 -14.41 -17.32 7.94
C SER A 99 -13.42 -18.04 7.02
N PRO A 100 -13.34 -19.39 7.07
CA PRO A 100 -12.49 -20.16 6.17
C PRO A 100 -12.77 -19.89 4.67
N LYS A 101 -13.99 -19.49 4.32
CA LYS A 101 -14.38 -19.14 2.95
C LYS A 101 -13.81 -17.79 2.49
N GLU A 102 -13.51 -16.89 3.42
CA GLU A 102 -12.98 -15.55 3.13
C GLU A 102 -11.44 -15.54 3.05
N ILE A 103 -10.76 -16.52 3.66
CA ILE A 103 -9.29 -16.59 3.70
C ILE A 103 -8.65 -16.50 2.30
N PRO A 104 -9.12 -17.24 1.27
CA PRO A 104 -8.54 -17.12 -0.07
C PRO A 104 -8.73 -15.73 -0.69
N TRP A 105 -9.79 -15.00 -0.34
CA TRP A 105 -9.96 -13.62 -0.82
C TRP A 105 -9.01 -12.68 -0.06
N ILE A 106 -8.91 -12.83 1.26
CA ILE A 106 -8.03 -12.00 2.12
C ILE A 106 -6.57 -12.16 1.72
N GLU A 107 -6.07 -13.39 1.56
CA GLU A 107 -4.69 -13.64 1.15
C GLU A 107 -4.38 -13.03 -0.22
N TYR A 108 -5.32 -13.12 -1.16
CA TYR A 108 -5.22 -12.44 -2.45
C TYR A 108 -5.14 -10.91 -2.29
N GLN A 109 -5.98 -10.30 -1.44
CA GLN A 109 -5.91 -8.85 -1.19
C GLN A 109 -4.56 -8.46 -0.59
N LYS A 110 -3.99 -9.27 0.31
CA LYS A 110 -2.66 -9.01 0.87
C LYS A 110 -1.58 -9.10 -0.21
N ILE A 111 -1.62 -10.07 -1.11
CA ILE A 111 -0.70 -10.15 -2.26
C ILE A 111 -0.80 -8.87 -3.08
N LYS A 112 -2.02 -8.46 -3.42
CA LYS A 112 -2.31 -7.24 -4.19
C LYS A 112 -1.75 -5.99 -3.52
N LEU A 113 -1.98 -5.80 -2.22
CA LEU A 113 -1.46 -4.67 -1.44
C LEU A 113 0.08 -4.65 -1.40
N ASN A 114 0.73 -5.79 -1.18
CA ASN A 114 2.19 -5.87 -1.18
C ASN A 114 2.77 -5.54 -2.56
N TYR A 115 2.14 -6.02 -3.63
CA TYR A 115 2.55 -5.73 -5.00
C TYR A 115 2.33 -4.25 -5.38
N LEU A 116 1.18 -3.67 -5.06
CA LEU A 116 0.87 -2.27 -5.37
C LEU A 116 1.75 -1.28 -4.58
N SER A 117 2.13 -1.64 -3.35
CA SER A 117 3.07 -0.85 -2.55
C SER A 117 4.53 -1.02 -2.96
N TYR A 118 4.83 -1.85 -3.97
CA TYR A 118 6.17 -2.00 -4.52
C TYR A 118 6.41 -1.00 -5.66
N THR A 119 6.90 0.20 -5.32
CA THR A 119 7.03 1.32 -6.26
C THR A 119 8.39 1.42 -6.96
N ASN A 120 9.40 0.66 -6.51
CA ASN A 120 10.78 0.81 -6.95
C ASN A 120 11.36 -0.54 -7.40
N ALA A 121 11.33 -0.79 -8.71
CA ALA A 121 11.59 -2.09 -9.31
C ALA A 121 12.99 -2.69 -9.08
N TYR A 122 13.97 -1.89 -8.68
CA TYR A 122 15.35 -2.34 -8.42
C TYR A 122 15.83 -2.03 -7.01
N THR A 123 14.90 -1.91 -6.07
CA THR A 123 15.23 -1.75 -4.66
C THR A 123 14.41 -2.73 -3.84
N ASN A 124 14.88 -3.04 -2.63
CA ASN A 124 14.19 -3.90 -1.68
C ASN A 124 13.84 -5.29 -2.28
N GLN A 125 14.89 -6.07 -2.57
CA GLN A 125 14.76 -7.43 -3.09
C GLN A 125 13.96 -8.33 -2.15
N GLU A 126 14.10 -8.15 -0.83
CA GLU A 126 13.35 -8.90 0.17
C GLU A 126 11.84 -8.77 -0.01
N LYS A 127 11.32 -7.55 -0.17
CA LYS A 127 9.89 -7.32 -0.42
C LYS A 127 9.41 -8.02 -1.69
N LEU A 128 10.23 -8.02 -2.74
CA LEU A 128 9.92 -8.69 -4.00
C LEU A 128 9.90 -10.22 -3.85
N LEU A 129 10.89 -10.80 -3.17
CA LEU A 129 10.95 -12.22 -2.87
C LEU A 129 9.78 -12.66 -1.98
N ASN A 130 9.39 -11.84 -1.02
CA ASN A 130 8.21 -12.09 -0.19
C ASN A 130 6.93 -12.16 -1.05
N ILE A 131 6.73 -11.22 -1.98
CA ILE A 131 5.58 -11.26 -2.91
C ILE A 131 5.58 -12.56 -3.73
N ILE A 132 6.74 -12.98 -4.25
CA ILE A 132 6.87 -14.25 -5.00
C ILE A 132 6.47 -15.44 -4.12
N THR A 133 6.97 -15.51 -2.88
CA THR A 133 6.62 -16.56 -1.92
C THR A 133 5.13 -16.57 -1.60
N MET A 134 4.52 -15.40 -1.35
CA MET A 134 3.08 -15.31 -1.10
C MET A 134 2.27 -15.84 -2.29
N CYS A 135 2.64 -15.47 -3.53
CA CYS A 135 1.95 -15.93 -4.72
C CYS A 135 2.07 -17.46 -4.91
N ASN A 136 3.27 -18.02 -4.72
CA ASN A 136 3.48 -19.47 -4.81
C ASN A 136 2.64 -20.22 -3.77
N ASN A 137 2.68 -19.78 -2.51
CA ASN A 137 1.88 -20.39 -1.45
C ASN A 137 0.39 -20.32 -1.76
N TYR A 138 -0.09 -19.18 -2.27
CA TYR A 138 -1.49 -19.01 -2.67
C TYR A 138 -1.91 -20.00 -3.76
N LEU A 139 -1.12 -20.11 -4.83
CA LEU A 139 -1.42 -20.99 -5.95
C LEU A 139 -1.33 -22.48 -5.57
N LEU A 140 -0.49 -22.82 -4.59
CA LEU A 140 -0.43 -24.16 -4.02
C LEU A 140 -1.65 -24.47 -3.13
N ASN A 141 -2.05 -23.53 -2.28
CA ASN A 141 -3.14 -23.73 -1.31
C ASN A 141 -4.53 -23.62 -1.96
N TYR A 142 -4.67 -22.79 -2.99
CA TYR A 142 -5.96 -22.47 -3.62
C TYR A 142 -5.89 -22.57 -5.16
N PRO A 143 -5.55 -23.75 -5.73
CA PRO A 143 -5.37 -23.92 -7.17
C PRO A 143 -6.64 -23.59 -7.97
N ASP A 144 -7.83 -23.85 -7.41
CA ASP A 144 -9.13 -23.61 -8.06
C ASP A 144 -9.75 -22.24 -7.72
N SER A 145 -8.99 -21.36 -7.06
CA SER A 145 -9.47 -20.01 -6.71
C SER A 145 -9.76 -19.18 -7.96
N SER A 146 -10.86 -18.42 -7.95
CA SER A 146 -11.16 -17.44 -9.00
C SER A 146 -10.09 -16.36 -9.14
N PHE A 147 -9.26 -16.15 -8.11
CA PHE A 147 -8.17 -15.17 -8.11
C PHE A 147 -6.84 -15.74 -8.63
N ALA A 148 -6.74 -17.05 -8.86
CA ALA A 148 -5.50 -17.70 -9.30
C ALA A 148 -4.89 -17.09 -10.59
N PRO A 149 -5.66 -16.71 -11.63
CA PRO A 149 -5.09 -16.06 -12.82
C PRO A 149 -4.43 -14.71 -12.52
N GLU A 150 -5.03 -13.93 -11.62
CA GLU A 150 -4.51 -12.61 -11.22
C GLU A 150 -3.25 -12.76 -10.36
N VAL A 151 -3.25 -13.70 -9.42
CA VAL A 151 -2.06 -14.05 -8.62
C VAL A 151 -0.92 -14.55 -9.51
N SER A 152 -1.22 -15.40 -10.50
CA SER A 152 -0.24 -15.87 -11.49
C SER A 152 0.36 -14.71 -12.29
N THR A 153 -0.45 -13.70 -12.62
CA THR A 153 0.02 -12.49 -13.30
C THR A 153 0.95 -11.66 -12.42
N VAL A 154 0.62 -11.51 -11.13
CA VAL A 154 1.49 -10.84 -10.15
C VAL A 154 2.81 -11.60 -10.00
N LEU A 155 2.76 -12.92 -9.86
CA LEU A 155 3.93 -13.79 -9.76
C LEU A 155 4.87 -13.61 -10.97
N ALA A 156 4.35 -13.75 -12.19
CA ALA A 156 5.14 -13.61 -13.41
C ALA A 156 5.84 -12.23 -13.50
N LYS A 157 5.13 -11.16 -13.12
CA LYS A 157 5.71 -9.80 -13.08
C LYS A 157 6.78 -9.66 -12.00
N ALA A 158 6.55 -10.23 -10.82
CA ALA A 158 7.48 -10.18 -9.70
C ALA A 158 8.77 -10.97 -10.00
N GLU A 159 8.65 -12.18 -10.53
CA GLU A 159 9.79 -13.01 -10.94
C GLU A 159 10.60 -12.36 -12.05
N LEU A 160 9.94 -11.79 -13.05
CA LEU A 160 10.62 -11.08 -14.12
C LEU A 160 11.38 -9.87 -13.57
N THR A 161 10.75 -9.12 -12.66
CA THR A 161 11.39 -7.98 -11.98
C THR A 161 12.62 -8.44 -11.20
N ASN A 162 12.55 -9.57 -10.49
CA ASN A 162 13.68 -10.12 -9.75
C ASN A 162 14.83 -10.50 -10.68
N LYS A 163 14.54 -11.12 -11.84
CA LYS A 163 15.56 -11.41 -12.85
C LYS A 163 16.25 -10.15 -13.38
N TYR A 164 15.51 -9.06 -13.62
CA TYR A 164 16.14 -7.80 -14.03
C TYR A 164 16.98 -7.17 -12.91
N LEU A 165 16.59 -7.33 -11.65
CA LEU A 165 17.37 -6.88 -10.50
C LEU A 165 18.67 -7.70 -10.36
N ASP A 166 18.58 -9.02 -10.42
CA ASP A 166 19.74 -9.92 -10.33
C ASP A 166 20.74 -9.65 -11.48
N ASP A 167 20.28 -9.46 -12.72
CA ASP A 167 21.13 -9.07 -13.85
C ASP A 167 21.88 -7.74 -13.59
N LYS A 168 21.22 -6.77 -12.97
CA LYS A 168 21.85 -5.50 -12.57
C LYS A 168 22.89 -5.69 -11.49
N ILE A 169 22.59 -6.49 -10.46
CA ILE A 169 23.53 -6.82 -9.39
C ILE A 169 24.75 -7.55 -9.97
N SER A 170 24.55 -8.51 -10.87
CA SER A 170 25.62 -9.22 -11.55
C SER A 170 26.52 -8.28 -12.35
N LYS A 171 25.94 -7.34 -13.11
CA LYS A 171 26.68 -6.31 -13.87
C LYS A 171 27.45 -5.36 -12.97
N LEU A 172 26.87 -4.96 -11.83
CA LEU A 172 27.54 -4.12 -10.84
C LEU A 172 28.78 -4.82 -10.30
N TYR A 173 28.66 -6.08 -9.85
CA TYR A 173 29.80 -6.83 -9.36
C TYR A 173 30.89 -7.07 -10.41
N LYS A 174 30.49 -7.24 -11.67
CA LYS A 174 31.44 -7.30 -12.78
C LYS A 174 32.23 -6.00 -12.95
N LYS A 175 31.58 -4.84 -12.82
CA LYS A 175 32.26 -3.52 -12.86
C LYS A 175 33.21 -3.28 -11.69
N LEU A 176 32.95 -3.91 -10.54
CA LEU A 176 33.75 -3.80 -9.33
C LEU A 176 34.85 -4.88 -9.23
N ASP A 177 35.14 -5.59 -10.32
CA ASP A 177 36.09 -6.71 -10.36
C ASP A 177 35.83 -7.79 -9.29
N LYS A 178 34.55 -8.08 -9.02
CA LYS A 178 34.09 -9.13 -8.08
C LYS A 178 33.44 -10.30 -8.83
N PRO A 179 34.19 -11.14 -9.58
CA PRO A 179 33.63 -12.16 -10.46
C PRO A 179 32.84 -13.25 -9.71
N LYS A 180 33.28 -13.65 -8.50
CA LYS A 180 32.54 -14.62 -7.67
C LYS A 180 31.13 -14.14 -7.33
N ALA A 181 31.00 -12.87 -6.93
CA ALA A 181 29.71 -12.28 -6.61
C ALA A 181 28.86 -12.06 -7.87
N SER A 182 29.47 -11.69 -9.00
CA SER A 182 28.77 -11.57 -10.28
C SER A 182 28.10 -12.87 -10.71
N GLU A 183 28.77 -14.02 -10.53
CA GLU A 183 28.22 -15.33 -10.92
C GLU A 183 27.01 -15.73 -10.06
N LEU A 184 26.97 -15.37 -8.77
CA LEU A 184 25.84 -15.67 -7.87
C LEU A 184 24.52 -15.06 -8.35
N TYR A 185 24.57 -13.88 -8.97
CA TYR A 185 23.39 -13.15 -9.45
C TYR A 185 23.17 -13.29 -10.97
N LYS A 186 23.92 -14.17 -11.62
CA LYS A 186 23.82 -14.33 -13.06
C LYS A 186 22.54 -15.05 -13.41
N VAL A 187 21.71 -14.37 -14.20
CA VAL A 187 20.39 -14.88 -14.59
C VAL A 187 20.16 -14.71 -16.09
N LYS A 188 19.32 -15.58 -16.65
CA LYS A 188 18.87 -15.48 -18.04
C LYS A 188 17.51 -14.80 -18.10
N ILE A 189 17.47 -13.65 -18.77
CA ILE A 189 16.24 -12.90 -19.02
C ILE A 189 15.58 -13.42 -20.32
N PRO A 190 14.25 -13.66 -20.35
CA PRO A 190 13.55 -14.05 -21.58
C PRO A 190 13.68 -12.97 -22.68
N LYS A 191 13.92 -13.39 -23.93
CA LYS A 191 14.25 -12.47 -25.04
C LYS A 191 13.15 -11.43 -25.30
N ASP A 192 11.88 -11.82 -25.22
CA ASP A 192 10.73 -10.95 -25.51
C ASP A 192 10.13 -10.27 -24.27
N SER A 193 10.85 -10.32 -23.15
CA SER A 193 10.40 -9.69 -21.91
C SER A 193 10.71 -8.18 -21.90
N LYS A 194 9.85 -7.43 -21.23
CA LYS A 194 10.02 -5.99 -21.03
C LYS A 194 10.50 -5.72 -19.60
N PRO A 195 11.49 -4.84 -19.41
CA PRO A 195 11.92 -4.44 -18.07
C PRO A 195 10.79 -3.70 -17.35
N PRO A 196 10.79 -3.73 -16.01
CA PRO A 196 9.86 -2.94 -15.22
C PRO A 196 10.01 -1.45 -15.52
N VAL A 197 8.90 -0.73 -15.53
CA VAL A 197 8.89 0.71 -15.83
C VAL A 197 9.53 1.48 -14.68
N ILE A 198 10.45 2.38 -15.03
CA ILE A 198 11.15 3.25 -14.08
C ILE A 198 10.87 4.69 -14.48
N PRO A 199 10.43 5.55 -13.55
CA PRO A 199 10.31 6.98 -13.80
C PRO A 199 11.64 7.57 -14.29
N TRP A 200 11.58 8.47 -15.27
CA TRP A 200 12.77 9.01 -15.93
C TRP A 200 13.79 9.60 -14.94
N TYR A 201 13.32 10.32 -13.92
CA TYR A 201 14.18 10.97 -12.93
C TYR A 201 14.93 9.96 -12.03
N LYS A 202 14.42 8.73 -11.87
CA LYS A 202 15.10 7.68 -11.10
C LYS A 202 16.18 6.96 -11.91
N LYS A 203 16.11 7.01 -13.24
CA LYS A 203 17.11 6.34 -14.10
C LYS A 203 18.52 6.84 -13.84
N LEU A 204 18.67 8.10 -13.43
CA LEU A 204 19.96 8.69 -13.06
C LEU A 204 20.64 7.95 -11.91
N PHE A 205 19.90 7.29 -11.02
CA PHE A 205 20.42 6.61 -9.83
C PHE A 205 20.65 5.11 -10.00
N TYR A 206 20.32 4.55 -11.17
CA TYR A 206 20.44 3.11 -11.47
C TYR A 206 21.62 2.86 -12.42
N TRP A 207 22.86 2.92 -11.92
CA TRP A 207 24.12 2.73 -12.66
C TRP A 207 24.79 1.37 -12.45
#